data_AF-U1LZG5-F1
#
_entry.id   AF-U1LZG5-F1
#
_cell.length_a   1.000
_cell.length_b   1.000
_cell.length_c   1.000
_cell.angle_alpha   90.00
_cell.angle_beta   90.00
_cell.angle_gamma   90.00
#
_symmetry.space_group_name_H-M   'P 1'
#
loop_
_entity.id
_entity.type
_entity.pdbx_description
1 polymer ?
#
loop_
_entity_poly.entity_id
_entity_poly.type
_entity_poly.pdbx_seq_one_letter_code
_entity_poly.pdbx_strand_id
1 'polypeptide(L)'
;MVKMMMYMLIIGLSGGVAVLLFRTGRVARLVHRALRRKLRIIQDELKQAKHHPARQFELLDPVYRKVVFQVHPRVKMNRTDLEQLVSDELNRLIKSKRSAILSSVTVIGRSALGLMMLSVSLVGGYAAYHEAQMLDWPGSTQVASSSATILDETFELPAQVASSEELGQALAYHMSQFDETFSISYIGKSRDFEQTMDEAWDWLEANHIYVFRLSRGGETEYRDHGGYVELDVKLAYDMNIEEAKQIEAKVDQVVAEMPVGLNDFETVKYINDYVVLNTAYNLDSQASPYTPYSILFNGEGVCEGYALTTFLLLEATGVEAKYISGEVQTGLHAWNLVKLDGAWYHLDTTWNDPVPNREGEVGYDYFLVSDETLGQDHEWETNNYPITAKTDFL
;
A
#
# COMPACT_ATOMS: atom_id res chain seq x y z
N MET A 1 -17.33 9.68 -50.08
CA MET A 1 -17.72 9.29 -48.71
C MET A 1 -16.52 8.98 -47.81
N VAL A 2 -15.56 8.16 -48.22
CA VAL A 2 -14.43 7.73 -47.36
C VAL A 2 -13.52 8.88 -46.86
N LYS A 3 -13.19 9.86 -47.71
CA LYS A 3 -12.40 11.04 -47.29
C LYS A 3 -13.12 11.96 -46.29
N MET A 4 -14.45 11.99 -46.29
CA MET A 4 -15.26 12.83 -45.38
C MET A 4 -15.41 12.18 -44.00
N MET A 5 -15.50 10.85 -43.94
CA MET A 5 -15.44 10.09 -42.68
C MET A 5 -14.06 10.19 -42.01
N MET A 6 -12.98 10.18 -42.79
CA MET A 6 -11.62 10.31 -42.27
C MET A 6 -11.38 11.71 -41.67
N TYR A 7 -11.90 12.77 -42.29
CA TYR A 7 -11.83 14.13 -41.73
C TYR A 7 -12.67 14.31 -40.45
N MET A 8 -13.84 13.67 -40.34
CA MET A 8 -14.62 13.68 -39.09
C MET A 8 -13.95 12.85 -37.97
N LEU A 9 -13.24 11.77 -38.30
CA LEU A 9 -12.46 10.99 -37.33
C LEU A 9 -11.26 11.80 -36.79
N ILE A 10 -10.57 12.53 -37.66
CA ILE A 10 -9.42 13.38 -37.28
C ILE A 10 -9.89 14.59 -36.45
N ILE A 11 -11.03 15.21 -36.80
CA ILE A 11 -11.61 16.31 -36.01
C ILE A 11 -12.13 15.80 -34.65
N GLY A 12 -12.73 14.60 -34.60
CA GLY A 12 -13.16 13.95 -33.35
C GLY A 12 -12.00 13.56 -32.42
N LEU A 13 -10.92 12.99 -32.96
CA LEU A 13 -9.70 12.64 -32.22
C LEU A 13 -8.96 13.90 -31.72
N SER A 14 -8.86 14.94 -32.54
CA SER A 14 -8.23 16.21 -32.14
C SER A 14 -9.00 16.96 -31.04
N GLY A 15 -10.34 16.86 -31.03
CA GLY A 15 -11.19 17.42 -29.98
C GLY A 15 -11.04 16.67 -28.64
N GLY A 16 -10.96 15.34 -28.67
CA GLY A 16 -10.73 14.51 -27.47
C GLY A 16 -9.35 14.74 -26.83
N VAL A 17 -8.30 14.80 -27.65
CA VAL A 17 -6.92 15.10 -27.21
C VAL A 17 -6.82 16.53 -26.67
N ALA A 18 -7.49 17.51 -27.31
CA ALA A 18 -7.54 18.87 -26.79
C ALA A 18 -8.27 18.97 -25.44
N VAL A 19 -9.36 18.22 -25.23
CA VAL A 19 -10.09 18.17 -23.95
C VAL A 19 -9.27 17.48 -22.85
N LEU A 20 -8.54 16.41 -23.17
CA LEU A 20 -7.60 15.76 -22.25
C LEU A 20 -6.47 16.70 -21.83
N LEU A 21 -5.81 17.37 -22.78
CA LEU A 21 -4.77 18.37 -22.52
C LEU A 21 -5.28 19.59 -21.73
N PHE A 22 -6.54 20.00 -21.97
CA PHE A 22 -7.16 21.10 -21.23
C PHE A 22 -7.58 20.69 -19.81
N ARG A 23 -7.98 19.42 -19.60
CA ARG A 23 -8.29 18.84 -18.29
C ARG A 23 -7.03 18.66 -17.45
N THR A 24 -5.98 18.04 -17.99
CA THR A 24 -4.68 17.91 -17.30
C THR A 24 -4.08 19.27 -16.95
N GLY A 25 -4.18 20.26 -17.86
CA GLY A 25 -3.74 21.63 -17.59
C GLY A 25 -4.58 22.40 -16.55
N ARG A 26 -5.82 22.01 -16.25
CA ARG A 26 -6.61 22.57 -15.14
C ARG A 26 -6.23 21.95 -13.81
N VAL A 27 -6.05 20.62 -13.77
CA VAL A 27 -5.62 19.90 -12.57
C VAL A 27 -4.22 20.35 -12.15
N ALA A 28 -3.26 20.44 -13.08
CA ALA A 28 -1.92 20.96 -12.81
C ALA A 28 -1.93 22.38 -12.23
N ARG A 29 -2.84 23.26 -12.69
CA ARG A 29 -2.99 24.61 -12.12
C ARG A 29 -3.59 24.61 -10.71
N LEU A 30 -4.49 23.67 -10.40
CA LEU A 30 -5.04 23.50 -9.06
C LEU A 30 -3.96 23.00 -8.09
N VAL A 31 -3.25 21.94 -8.48
CA VAL A 31 -2.09 21.39 -7.74
C VAL A 31 -1.04 22.47 -7.48
N HIS A 32 -0.61 23.18 -8.53
CA HIS A 32 0.36 24.28 -8.40
C HIS A 32 -0.08 25.37 -7.41
N ARG A 33 -1.35 25.77 -7.45
CA ARG A 33 -1.89 26.79 -6.52
C ARG A 33 -1.96 26.28 -5.09
N ALA A 34 -2.34 25.02 -4.89
CA ALA A 34 -2.41 24.39 -3.58
C ALA A 34 -1.02 24.28 -2.95
N LEU A 35 -0.05 23.72 -3.68
CA LEU A 35 1.34 23.61 -3.26
C LEU A 35 1.94 24.98 -2.94
N ARG A 36 1.75 25.97 -3.81
CA ARG A 36 2.30 27.32 -3.60
C ARG A 36 1.73 28.04 -2.37
N ARG A 37 0.48 27.74 -1.95
CA ARG A 37 -0.07 28.30 -0.70
C ARG A 37 0.57 27.63 0.52
N LYS A 38 0.71 26.31 0.49
CA LYS A 38 1.25 25.52 1.61
C LYS A 38 2.75 25.76 1.79
N LEU A 39 3.51 25.77 0.70
CA LEU A 39 4.95 26.05 0.72
C LEU A 39 5.30 27.45 1.23
N ARG A 40 4.38 28.43 1.13
CA ARG A 40 4.61 29.76 1.73
C ARG A 40 4.63 29.73 3.25
N ILE A 41 3.87 28.83 3.87
CA ILE A 41 3.76 28.73 5.33
C ILE A 41 5.09 28.24 5.90
N ILE A 42 5.69 27.23 5.27
CA ILE A 42 6.95 26.60 5.72
C ILE A 42 8.18 27.17 5.01
N GLN A 43 8.06 28.30 4.30
CA GLN A 43 9.11 28.78 3.41
C GLN A 43 10.40 29.14 4.15
N ASP A 44 10.30 29.69 5.35
CA ASP A 44 11.46 30.11 6.13
C ASP A 44 12.15 28.91 6.82
N GLU A 45 11.38 27.92 7.26
CA GLU A 45 11.91 26.65 7.76
C GLU A 45 12.61 25.86 6.66
N LEU A 46 12.03 25.81 5.46
CA LEU A 46 12.66 25.19 4.28
C LEU A 46 13.98 25.87 3.88
N LYS A 47 14.10 27.20 4.08
CA LYS A 47 15.36 27.91 3.86
C LYS A 47 16.41 27.55 4.91
N GLN A 48 16.02 27.36 6.17
CA GLN A 48 16.92 26.94 7.23
C GLN A 48 17.39 25.49 7.03
N ALA A 49 16.51 24.62 6.55
CA ALA A 49 16.80 23.23 6.23
C ALA A 49 17.53 23.02 4.89
N LYS A 50 17.99 24.08 4.19
CA LYS A 50 18.53 24.02 2.83
C LYS A 50 19.63 22.99 2.60
N HIS A 51 20.41 22.68 3.63
CA HIS A 51 21.54 21.74 3.58
C HIS A 51 21.28 20.42 4.32
N HIS A 52 20.03 20.16 4.72
CA HIS A 52 19.61 19.00 5.50
C HIS A 52 18.48 18.25 4.79
N PRO A 53 18.80 17.32 3.85
CA PRO A 53 17.82 16.64 3.01
C PRO A 53 16.72 15.92 3.81
N ALA A 54 17.08 15.26 4.91
CA ALA A 54 16.12 14.58 5.80
C ALA A 54 15.11 15.58 6.40
N ARG A 55 15.60 16.73 6.90
CA ARG A 55 14.73 17.78 7.45
C ARG A 55 13.88 18.45 6.37
N GLN A 56 14.35 18.54 5.13
CA GLN A 56 13.53 19.00 4.02
C GLN A 56 12.41 18.02 3.70
N PHE A 57 12.69 16.72 3.71
CA PHE A 57 11.69 15.70 3.50
C PHE A 57 10.60 15.76 4.58
N GLU A 58 10.97 15.83 5.87
CA GLU A 58 10.04 15.98 6.99
C GLU A 58 9.12 17.21 6.85
N LEU A 59 9.62 18.32 6.32
CA LEU A 59 8.83 19.54 6.11
C LEU A 59 7.91 19.45 4.88
N LEU A 60 8.29 18.65 3.86
CA LEU A 60 7.60 18.59 2.57
C LEU A 60 6.56 17.46 2.50
N ASP A 61 6.76 16.35 3.20
CA ASP A 61 5.84 15.20 3.21
C ASP A 61 4.42 15.59 3.67
N PRO A 62 4.23 16.35 4.77
CA PRO A 62 2.89 16.81 5.16
C PRO A 62 2.25 17.76 4.15
N VAL A 63 3.05 18.52 3.40
CA VAL A 63 2.57 19.40 2.33
C VAL A 63 2.13 18.59 1.11
N TYR A 64 2.90 17.57 0.75
CA TYR A 64 2.60 16.63 -0.33
C TYR A 64 1.27 15.91 -0.07
N ARG A 65 1.18 15.18 1.05
CA ARG A 65 -0.01 14.37 1.43
C ARG A 65 -1.27 15.22 1.49
N LYS A 66 -1.19 16.41 2.10
CA LYS A 66 -2.33 17.32 2.24
C LYS A 66 -2.81 17.89 0.91
N VAL A 67 -1.92 18.08 -0.06
CA VAL A 67 -2.33 18.56 -1.39
C VAL A 67 -2.96 17.45 -2.21
N VAL A 68 -2.42 16.23 -2.16
CA VAL A 68 -3.02 15.04 -2.80
C VAL A 68 -4.46 14.87 -2.29
N PHE A 69 -4.62 14.79 -0.97
CA PHE A 69 -5.93 14.65 -0.32
C PHE A 69 -6.90 15.79 -0.68
N GLN A 70 -6.46 17.05 -0.66
CA GLN A 70 -7.35 18.19 -0.96
C GLN A 70 -7.76 18.34 -2.43
N VAL A 71 -6.98 17.78 -3.36
CA VAL A 71 -7.20 17.92 -4.79
C VAL A 71 -7.92 16.71 -5.36
N HIS A 72 -7.66 15.51 -4.84
CA HIS A 72 -8.23 14.24 -5.30
C HIS A 72 -9.76 14.26 -5.47
N PRO A 73 -10.58 14.65 -4.47
CA PRO A 73 -12.03 14.66 -4.61
C PRO A 73 -12.55 15.75 -5.57
N ARG A 74 -11.70 16.70 -5.98
CA ARG A 74 -12.06 17.81 -6.88
C ARG A 74 -11.73 17.54 -8.33
N VAL A 75 -11.12 16.40 -8.64
CA VAL A 75 -10.63 16.06 -9.97
C VAL A 75 -11.04 14.63 -10.34
N LYS A 76 -11.36 14.41 -11.62
CA LYS A 76 -11.56 13.06 -12.16
C LYS A 76 -10.21 12.54 -12.66
N MET A 77 -9.33 12.20 -11.71
CA MET A 77 -7.97 11.68 -11.91
C MET A 77 -7.76 10.61 -10.84
N ASN A 78 -7.15 9.48 -11.19
CA ASN A 78 -6.83 8.46 -10.20
C ASN A 78 -5.80 9.01 -9.19
N ARG A 79 -5.66 8.35 -8.04
CA ARG A 79 -4.82 8.85 -6.96
C ARG A 79 -3.35 8.88 -7.37
N THR A 80 -2.88 7.85 -8.07
CA THR A 80 -1.50 7.69 -8.55
C THR A 80 -1.07 8.79 -9.52
N ASP A 81 -1.88 9.12 -10.53
CA ASP A 81 -1.60 10.21 -11.48
C ASP A 81 -1.57 11.58 -10.77
N LEU A 82 -2.45 11.75 -9.77
CA LEU A 82 -2.47 12.99 -8.99
C LEU A 82 -1.24 13.08 -8.08
N GLU A 83 -0.86 11.99 -7.43
CA GLU A 83 0.34 11.88 -6.61
C GLU A 83 1.61 12.17 -7.42
N GLN A 84 1.73 11.58 -8.61
CA GLN A 84 2.80 11.85 -9.57
C GLN A 84 2.81 13.33 -9.98
N LEU A 85 1.64 13.90 -10.33
CA LEU A 85 1.53 15.31 -10.71
C LEU A 85 1.87 16.26 -9.56
N VAL A 86 1.49 15.92 -8.32
CA VAL A 86 1.83 16.69 -7.12
C VAL A 86 3.33 16.61 -6.85
N SER A 87 3.94 15.43 -6.97
CA SER A 87 5.38 15.22 -6.83
C SER A 87 6.17 16.03 -7.87
N ASP A 88 5.79 15.93 -9.14
CA ASP A 88 6.43 16.66 -10.24
C ASP A 88 6.34 18.18 -10.06
N GLU A 89 5.16 18.67 -9.66
CA GLU A 89 4.93 20.10 -9.44
C GLU A 89 5.63 20.61 -8.18
N LEU A 90 5.69 19.82 -7.11
CA LEU A 90 6.42 20.13 -5.88
C LEU A 90 7.92 20.24 -6.17
N ASN A 91 8.47 19.25 -6.89
CA ASN A 91 9.85 19.26 -7.35
C ASN A 91 10.16 20.49 -8.22
N ARG A 92 9.24 20.86 -9.12
CA ARG A 92 9.37 22.07 -9.95
C ARG A 92 9.38 23.35 -9.13
N LEU A 93 8.52 23.46 -8.11
CA LEU A 93 8.43 24.63 -7.23
C LEU A 93 9.66 24.80 -6.34
N ILE A 94 10.27 23.70 -5.91
CA ILE A 94 11.48 23.70 -5.08
C ILE A 94 12.74 23.97 -5.91
N LYS A 95 12.82 23.48 -7.16
CA LYS A 95 14.00 23.62 -8.04
C LYS A 95 14.33 25.06 -8.49
N SER A 96 13.53 26.05 -8.14
CA SER A 96 13.80 27.46 -8.42
C SER A 96 14.80 28.07 -7.40
N LYS A 97 16.07 27.65 -7.51
CA LYS A 97 17.35 28.29 -7.08
C LYS A 97 18.34 27.28 -6.45
N ARG A 98 18.87 26.40 -7.30
CA ARG A 98 20.17 25.72 -7.20
C ARG A 98 20.44 24.90 -5.93
N SER A 99 19.93 23.66 -5.91
CA SER A 99 20.67 22.45 -5.53
C SER A 99 19.93 21.22 -6.07
N ALA A 100 20.66 20.25 -6.61
CA ALA A 100 20.12 19.00 -7.11
C ALA A 100 19.80 18.08 -5.92
N ILE A 101 18.52 17.91 -5.65
CA ILE A 101 17.97 16.77 -4.90
C ILE A 101 16.72 16.38 -5.70
N LEU A 102 16.69 15.13 -6.16
CA LEU A 102 15.66 14.50 -7.00
C LEU A 102 15.54 15.03 -8.44
N SER A 103 16.38 14.54 -9.37
CA SER A 103 15.93 14.03 -10.68
C SER A 103 17.09 13.59 -11.60
N SER A 104 16.83 12.55 -12.38
CA SER A 104 17.44 12.15 -13.66
C SER A 104 18.66 11.23 -13.64
N VAL A 105 18.41 9.94 -13.85
CA VAL A 105 19.18 9.16 -14.84
C VAL A 105 18.18 8.43 -15.73
N THR A 106 17.60 9.15 -16.69
CA THR A 106 17.03 8.58 -17.92
C THR A 106 16.76 9.71 -18.92
N VAL A 107 16.98 9.41 -20.20
CA VAL A 107 16.49 10.16 -21.38
C VAL A 107 17.24 11.42 -21.80
N ILE A 108 18.45 11.30 -22.38
CA ILE A 108 18.89 12.17 -23.51
C ILE A 108 19.68 11.38 -24.60
N GLY A 109 20.28 10.22 -24.30
CA GLY A 109 21.09 9.48 -25.28
C GLY A 109 20.34 8.62 -26.33
N ARG A 110 19.00 8.49 -26.26
CA ARG A 110 18.27 7.44 -27.02
C ARG A 110 17.67 7.88 -28.35
N SER A 111 17.62 9.17 -28.66
CA SER A 111 17.02 9.65 -29.92
C SER A 111 17.89 9.42 -31.15
N ALA A 112 19.20 9.22 -30.98
CA ALA A 112 20.14 9.00 -32.07
C ALA A 112 20.41 7.52 -32.38
N LEU A 113 20.30 6.62 -31.39
CA LEU A 113 20.53 5.18 -31.57
C LEU A 113 19.32 4.44 -32.17
N GLY A 114 18.10 4.90 -31.88
CA GLY A 114 16.86 4.26 -32.36
C GLY A 114 16.70 4.27 -33.89
N LEU A 115 17.34 5.22 -34.58
CA LEU A 115 17.29 5.32 -36.04
C LEU A 115 18.36 4.47 -36.76
N MET A 116 19.43 4.03 -36.07
CA MET A 116 20.40 3.09 -36.63
C MET A 116 20.00 1.61 -36.44
N MET A 117 19.19 1.29 -35.43
CA MET A 117 18.76 -0.10 -35.12
C MET A 117 17.60 -0.61 -35.99
N LEU A 118 16.91 0.28 -36.72
CA LEU A 118 15.77 -0.06 -37.59
C LEU A 118 16.17 -0.69 -38.94
N SER A 119 17.47 -0.75 -39.29
CA SER A 119 17.94 -1.41 -40.51
C SER A 119 18.51 -2.82 -40.29
N VAL A 120 18.76 -3.23 -39.05
CA VAL A 120 19.31 -4.56 -38.70
C VAL A 120 18.20 -5.56 -38.32
N SER A 121 16.98 -5.07 -38.06
CA SER A 121 15.86 -5.84 -37.51
C SER A 121 15.08 -6.70 -38.53
N LEU A 122 15.40 -6.63 -39.82
CA LEU A 122 14.75 -7.47 -40.86
C LEU A 122 15.53 -8.75 -41.21
N VAL A 123 16.76 -8.93 -40.71
CA VAL A 123 17.57 -10.13 -40.96
C VAL A 123 17.72 -11.00 -39.70
N GLY A 124 17.67 -10.41 -38.50
CA GLY A 124 17.80 -11.14 -37.22
C GLY A 124 16.58 -11.98 -36.82
N GLY A 125 15.38 -11.59 -37.25
CA GLY A 125 14.14 -12.28 -36.89
C GLY A 125 13.99 -13.68 -37.51
N TYR A 126 14.70 -13.98 -38.60
CA TYR A 126 14.65 -15.31 -39.24
C TYR A 126 15.68 -16.29 -38.66
N ALA A 127 16.77 -15.78 -38.06
CA ALA A 127 17.81 -16.60 -37.43
C ALA A 127 17.43 -17.02 -36.00
N ALA A 128 16.78 -16.13 -35.24
CA ALA A 128 16.41 -16.38 -33.84
C ALA A 128 15.37 -17.50 -33.65
N TYR A 129 14.53 -17.79 -34.66
CA TYR A 129 13.55 -18.88 -34.59
C TYR A 129 14.22 -20.27 -34.66
N HIS A 130 15.43 -20.39 -35.21
CA HIS A 130 16.15 -21.66 -35.34
C HIS A 130 17.26 -21.88 -34.31
N GLU A 131 17.60 -20.88 -33.50
CA GLU A 131 18.67 -20.95 -32.48
C GLU A 131 18.14 -21.18 -31.04
N ALA A 132 16.82 -21.13 -30.83
CA ALA A 132 16.16 -21.31 -29.53
C ALA A 132 16.22 -22.74 -28.95
N GLN A 133 17.11 -23.62 -29.44
CA GLN A 133 17.35 -24.94 -28.85
C GLN A 133 18.75 -25.12 -28.23
N MET A 134 19.60 -24.09 -28.22
CA MET A 134 20.96 -24.23 -27.68
C MET A 134 21.46 -22.92 -27.07
N LEU A 135 21.03 -22.58 -25.85
CA LEU A 135 21.86 -21.81 -24.90
C LEU A 135 21.19 -21.75 -23.52
N ASP A 136 21.78 -22.45 -22.54
CA ASP A 136 21.48 -22.26 -21.11
C ASP A 136 21.89 -20.84 -20.69
N TRP A 137 20.90 -20.01 -20.36
CA TRP A 137 21.09 -18.71 -19.72
C TRP A 137 20.81 -18.85 -18.21
N PRO A 138 21.71 -18.40 -17.32
CA PRO A 138 21.48 -18.49 -15.88
C PRO A 138 20.55 -17.35 -15.45
N GLY A 139 19.31 -17.67 -15.04
CA GLY A 139 18.47 -16.70 -14.31
C GLY A 139 16.97 -16.71 -14.54
N SER A 140 16.38 -17.69 -15.21
CA SER A 140 14.91 -17.89 -15.16
C SER A 140 14.61 -19.30 -14.70
N THR A 141 14.70 -19.54 -13.39
CA THR A 141 14.05 -20.70 -12.81
C THR A 141 12.55 -20.46 -12.95
N GLN A 142 11.86 -21.21 -13.82
CA GLN A 142 10.44 -21.39 -13.61
C GLN A 142 10.30 -22.03 -12.23
N VAL A 143 9.83 -21.25 -11.25
CA VAL A 143 9.58 -21.76 -9.91
C VAL A 143 8.45 -22.77 -10.06
N ALA A 144 8.75 -24.05 -9.84
CA ALA A 144 7.71 -25.08 -9.75
C ALA A 144 6.69 -24.64 -8.68
N SER A 145 5.41 -24.96 -8.87
CA SER A 145 4.35 -24.67 -7.90
C SER A 145 4.83 -24.91 -6.47
N SER A 146 4.75 -23.88 -5.63
CA SER A 146 5.28 -23.86 -4.27
C SER A 146 4.27 -23.20 -3.34
N SER A 147 4.13 -23.73 -2.13
CA SER A 147 3.31 -23.17 -1.08
C SER A 147 4.17 -22.64 0.05
N ALA A 148 3.74 -21.54 0.65
CA ALA A 148 4.35 -20.93 1.83
C ALA A 148 3.29 -20.80 2.92
N THR A 149 3.64 -21.12 4.16
CA THR A 149 2.73 -20.91 5.30
C THR A 149 3.39 -19.95 6.27
N ILE A 150 2.68 -18.89 6.64
CA ILE A 150 3.09 -17.96 7.69
C ILE A 150 1.83 -17.48 8.41
N LEU A 151 1.85 -17.48 9.75
CA LEU A 151 0.72 -17.05 10.59
C LEU A 151 -0.56 -17.84 10.27
N ASP A 152 -0.43 -19.16 10.15
CA ASP A 152 -1.49 -20.10 9.76
C ASP A 152 -2.19 -19.85 8.40
N GLU A 153 -1.79 -18.82 7.65
CA GLU A 153 -2.23 -18.60 6.27
C GLU A 153 -1.30 -19.32 5.29
N THR A 154 -1.90 -20.02 4.31
CA THR A 154 -1.15 -20.67 3.23
C THR A 154 -1.28 -19.88 1.94
N PHE A 155 -0.13 -19.53 1.38
CA PHE A 155 0.03 -18.77 0.16
C PHE A 155 0.53 -19.70 -0.94
N GLU A 156 -0.22 -19.80 -2.03
CA GLU A 156 0.11 -20.66 -3.16
C GLU A 156 0.70 -19.82 -4.29
N LEU A 157 1.85 -20.21 -4.81
CA LEU A 157 2.39 -19.64 -6.05
C LEU A 157 1.71 -20.31 -7.24
N PRO A 158 0.92 -19.59 -8.05
CA PRO A 158 0.23 -20.17 -9.20
C PRO A 158 1.21 -20.74 -10.22
N ALA A 159 0.88 -21.89 -10.81
CA ALA A 159 1.71 -22.52 -11.86
C ALA A 159 1.83 -21.65 -13.13
N GLN A 160 0.89 -20.73 -13.32
CA GLN A 160 0.90 -19.68 -14.33
C GLN A 160 0.20 -18.44 -13.75
N VAL A 161 0.55 -17.26 -14.24
CA VAL A 161 -0.06 -16.00 -13.83
C VAL A 161 -0.67 -15.35 -15.07
N ALA A 162 -1.99 -15.36 -15.21
CA ALA A 162 -2.69 -14.87 -16.41
C ALA A 162 -3.91 -13.98 -16.11
N SER A 163 -4.21 -13.75 -14.83
CA SER A 163 -5.28 -12.89 -14.33
C SER A 163 -4.77 -11.96 -13.21
N SER A 164 -5.54 -10.92 -12.87
CA SER A 164 -5.23 -10.03 -11.75
C SER A 164 -5.23 -10.77 -10.41
N GLU A 165 -6.15 -11.72 -10.22
CA GLU A 165 -6.17 -12.58 -9.03
C GLU A 165 -4.94 -13.48 -8.92
N GLU A 166 -4.56 -14.20 -9.99
CA GLU A 166 -3.33 -15.02 -9.97
C GLU A 166 -2.08 -14.16 -9.77
N LEU A 167 -2.07 -12.92 -10.27
CA LEU A 167 -0.99 -11.98 -10.03
C LEU A 167 -0.94 -11.55 -8.56
N GLY A 168 -2.11 -11.29 -7.96
CA GLY A 168 -2.26 -11.00 -6.54
C GLY A 168 -1.79 -12.17 -5.67
N GLN A 169 -2.11 -13.42 -6.04
CA GLN A 169 -1.64 -14.64 -5.36
C GLN A 169 -0.12 -14.77 -5.43
N ALA A 170 0.48 -14.54 -6.61
CA ALA A 170 1.92 -14.56 -6.77
C ALA A 170 2.62 -13.46 -5.94
N LEU A 171 2.06 -12.25 -5.90
CA LEU A 171 2.54 -11.18 -5.02
C LEU A 171 2.43 -11.59 -3.55
N ALA A 172 1.28 -12.13 -3.13
CA ALA A 172 1.04 -12.59 -1.76
C ALA A 172 2.06 -13.65 -1.34
N TYR A 173 2.34 -14.62 -2.21
CA TYR A 173 3.35 -15.66 -1.97
C TYR A 173 4.73 -15.04 -1.67
N HIS A 174 5.24 -14.18 -2.55
CA HIS A 174 6.55 -13.55 -2.34
C HIS A 174 6.58 -12.65 -1.10
N MET A 175 5.49 -11.91 -0.85
CA MET A 175 5.37 -11.04 0.33
C MET A 175 5.29 -11.83 1.62
N SER A 176 4.65 -13.01 1.62
CA SER A 176 4.62 -13.93 2.78
C SER A 176 6.00 -14.46 3.15
N GLN A 177 6.92 -14.50 2.17
CA GLN A 177 8.31 -14.92 2.36
C GLN A 177 9.25 -13.76 2.66
N PHE A 178 8.73 -12.52 2.68
CA PHE A 178 9.52 -11.29 2.81
C PHE A 178 10.58 -11.16 1.70
N ASP A 179 10.28 -11.65 0.49
CA ASP A 179 11.17 -11.48 -0.65
C ASP A 179 11.27 -9.99 -1.01
N GLU A 180 12.46 -9.42 -0.88
CA GLU A 180 12.71 -8.01 -1.21
C GLU A 180 12.82 -7.76 -2.71
N THR A 181 13.19 -8.77 -3.50
CA THR A 181 13.34 -8.64 -4.96
C THR A 181 12.98 -9.95 -5.64
N PHE A 182 12.01 -9.89 -6.54
CA PHE A 182 11.52 -11.05 -7.29
C PHE A 182 10.93 -10.62 -8.63
N SER A 183 10.76 -11.59 -9.53
CA SER A 183 10.18 -11.35 -10.85
C SER A 183 9.00 -12.29 -11.10
N ILE A 184 7.90 -11.76 -11.63
CA ILE A 184 6.69 -12.51 -12.01
C ILE A 184 6.50 -12.43 -13.52
N SER A 185 6.26 -13.56 -14.17
CA SER A 185 5.89 -13.61 -15.58
C SER A 185 4.38 -13.68 -15.75
N TYR A 186 3.77 -12.58 -16.19
CA TYR A 186 2.34 -12.47 -16.45
C TYR A 186 2.02 -12.77 -17.92
N ILE A 187 1.16 -13.74 -18.18
CA ILE A 187 0.72 -14.15 -19.51
C ILE A 187 -0.45 -13.26 -19.94
N GLY A 188 -0.13 -12.21 -20.68
CA GLY A 188 -1.12 -11.29 -21.23
C GLY A 188 -0.48 -10.11 -21.96
N LYS A 189 -1.31 -9.19 -22.45
CA LYS A 189 -0.84 -8.01 -23.19
C LYS A 189 -0.62 -6.82 -22.25
N SER A 190 0.46 -6.08 -22.46
CA SER A 190 0.82 -4.89 -21.67
C SER A 190 -0.22 -3.78 -21.62
N ARG A 191 -1.02 -3.63 -22.69
CA ARG A 191 -1.97 -2.49 -22.83
C ARG A 191 -2.92 -2.37 -21.63
N ASP A 192 -3.27 -3.50 -21.03
CA ASP A 192 -4.23 -3.57 -19.92
C ASP A 192 -3.51 -4.02 -18.62
N PHE A 193 -2.17 -4.09 -18.61
CA PHE A 193 -1.38 -4.61 -17.49
C PHE A 193 -1.34 -3.66 -16.29
N GLU A 194 -1.34 -2.35 -16.49
CA GLU A 194 -1.44 -1.38 -15.38
C GLU A 194 -2.75 -1.56 -14.60
N GLN A 195 -3.88 -1.73 -15.31
CA GLN A 195 -5.16 -2.05 -14.67
C GLN A 195 -5.11 -3.42 -13.98
N THR A 196 -4.51 -4.42 -14.62
CA THR A 196 -4.36 -5.77 -14.02
C THR A 196 -3.55 -5.71 -12.73
N MET A 197 -2.52 -4.87 -12.70
CA MET A 197 -1.70 -4.63 -11.52
C MET A 197 -2.50 -3.96 -10.40
N ASP A 198 -3.26 -2.90 -10.72
CA ASP A 198 -4.14 -2.23 -9.75
C ASP A 198 -5.13 -3.24 -9.13
N GLU A 199 -5.80 -4.04 -9.97
CA GLU A 199 -6.72 -5.09 -9.51
C GLU A 199 -6.02 -6.18 -8.68
N ALA A 200 -4.76 -6.49 -8.97
CA ALA A 200 -3.97 -7.46 -8.20
C ALA A 200 -3.62 -6.92 -6.80
N TRP A 201 -3.26 -5.64 -6.70
CA TRP A 201 -3.04 -4.97 -5.42
C TRP A 201 -4.33 -4.87 -4.60
N ASP A 202 -5.46 -4.50 -5.24
CA ASP A 202 -6.76 -4.47 -4.59
C ASP A 202 -7.16 -5.86 -4.06
N TRP A 203 -6.92 -6.91 -4.85
CA TRP A 203 -7.15 -8.29 -4.42
C TRP A 203 -6.26 -8.66 -3.24
N LEU A 204 -4.97 -8.30 -3.28
CA LEU A 204 -4.02 -8.57 -2.20
C LEU A 204 -4.42 -7.87 -0.90
N GLU A 205 -4.77 -6.58 -0.96
CA GLU A 205 -5.23 -5.82 0.22
C GLU A 205 -6.51 -6.41 0.79
N ALA A 206 -7.46 -6.83 -0.06
CA ALA A 206 -8.74 -7.37 0.38
C ALA A 206 -8.65 -8.79 0.98
N ASN A 207 -7.71 -9.62 0.52
CA ASN A 207 -7.63 -11.03 0.91
C ASN A 207 -6.47 -11.34 1.87
N HIS A 208 -5.37 -10.57 1.80
CA HIS A 208 -4.16 -10.80 2.58
C HIS A 208 -3.62 -9.49 3.15
N ILE A 209 -4.51 -8.78 3.86
CA ILE A 209 -4.23 -7.45 4.42
C ILE A 209 -2.97 -7.45 5.30
N TYR A 210 -2.71 -8.54 6.02
CA TYR A 210 -1.55 -8.63 6.90
C TYR A 210 -0.22 -8.46 6.15
N VAL A 211 0.04 -9.31 5.14
CA VAL A 211 1.28 -9.22 4.34
C VAL A 211 1.32 -7.92 3.53
N PHE A 212 0.17 -7.43 3.07
CA PHE A 212 0.07 -6.13 2.40
C PHE A 212 0.59 -4.98 3.28
N ARG A 213 0.13 -4.90 4.53
CA ARG A 213 0.48 -3.82 5.49
C ARG A 213 1.92 -3.89 6.01
N LEU A 214 2.58 -5.04 5.93
CA LEU A 214 3.98 -5.15 6.32
C LEU A 214 4.95 -4.58 5.27
N SER A 215 4.49 -4.36 4.04
CA SER A 215 5.27 -3.68 3.01
C SER A 215 5.23 -2.15 3.18
N ARG A 216 6.39 -1.49 3.11
CA ARG A 216 6.55 -0.04 3.32
C ARG A 216 6.72 0.77 2.04
N GLY A 217 6.47 0.12 0.91
CA GLY A 217 6.64 0.66 -0.42
C GLY A 217 7.55 -0.21 -1.26
N GLY A 218 7.61 0.13 -2.53
CA GLY A 218 8.37 -0.63 -3.49
C GLY A 218 8.47 0.04 -4.84
N GLU A 219 9.32 -0.54 -5.67
CA GLU A 219 9.49 -0.18 -7.07
C GLU A 219 9.02 -1.36 -7.91
N THR A 220 8.20 -1.07 -8.91
CA THR A 220 7.82 -2.05 -9.92
C THR A 220 8.30 -1.57 -11.29
N GLU A 221 8.95 -2.47 -12.03
CA GLU A 221 9.30 -2.26 -13.42
C GLU A 221 8.72 -3.41 -14.23
N TYR A 222 8.12 -3.11 -15.38
CA TYR A 222 7.60 -4.16 -16.26
C TYR A 222 8.12 -4.04 -17.69
N ARG A 223 8.34 -5.19 -18.33
CA ARG A 223 8.83 -5.33 -19.71
C ARG A 223 7.85 -6.17 -20.53
N ASP A 224 7.39 -5.61 -21.65
CA ASP A 224 6.49 -6.30 -22.58
C ASP A 224 7.27 -7.05 -23.66
N HIS A 225 6.96 -8.34 -23.82
CA HIS A 225 7.57 -9.22 -24.82
C HIS A 225 6.60 -9.65 -25.93
N GLY A 226 5.42 -9.03 -26.04
CA GLY A 226 4.45 -9.27 -27.13
C GLY A 226 3.58 -10.51 -26.95
N GLY A 227 3.58 -11.10 -25.75
CA GLY A 227 2.80 -12.28 -25.38
C GLY A 227 2.79 -12.57 -23.89
N TYR A 228 3.78 -12.06 -23.17
CA TYR A 228 3.84 -12.01 -21.71
C TYR A 228 4.52 -10.70 -21.26
N VAL A 229 4.29 -10.34 -20.01
CA VAL A 229 4.90 -9.21 -19.32
C VAL A 229 5.78 -9.77 -18.21
N GLU A 230 7.05 -9.36 -18.18
CA GLU A 230 7.94 -9.63 -17.04
C GLU A 230 7.81 -8.46 -16.08
N LEU A 231 7.37 -8.72 -14.86
CA LEU A 231 7.26 -7.77 -13.77
C LEU A 231 8.41 -8.00 -12.79
N ASP A 232 9.30 -7.03 -12.64
CA ASP A 232 10.26 -6.96 -11.55
C ASP A 232 9.67 -6.17 -10.40
N VAL A 233 9.68 -6.75 -9.21
CA VAL A 233 9.19 -6.12 -7.99
C VAL A 233 10.34 -5.99 -7.01
N LYS A 234 10.47 -4.81 -6.41
CA LYS A 234 11.33 -4.57 -5.27
C LYS A 234 10.51 -4.00 -4.13
N LEU A 235 10.48 -4.68 -2.99
CA LEU A 235 9.72 -4.27 -1.80
C LEU A 235 10.67 -3.99 -0.63
N ALA A 236 10.23 -3.13 0.27
CA ALA A 236 10.84 -2.95 1.58
C ALA A 236 9.84 -3.38 2.67
N TYR A 237 10.35 -4.03 3.71
CA TYR A 237 9.55 -4.50 4.84
C TYR A 237 10.10 -3.93 6.15
N ASP A 238 9.21 -3.82 7.13
CA ASP A 238 9.56 -3.37 8.49
C ASP A 238 9.95 -4.51 9.44
N MET A 239 9.85 -5.74 8.96
CA MET A 239 10.20 -6.95 9.68
C MET A 239 10.65 -8.04 8.70
N ASN A 240 11.18 -9.13 9.23
CA ASN A 240 11.66 -10.28 8.48
C ASN A 240 10.92 -11.59 8.81
N ILE A 241 11.25 -12.66 8.09
CA ILE A 241 10.61 -13.97 8.24
C ILE A 241 10.85 -14.62 9.61
N GLU A 242 11.99 -14.37 10.26
CA GLU A 242 12.25 -14.84 11.63
C GLU A 242 11.32 -14.16 12.64
N GLU A 243 11.15 -12.84 12.54
CA GLU A 243 10.20 -12.08 13.37
C GLU A 243 8.76 -12.54 13.14
N ALA A 244 8.39 -12.87 11.90
CA ALA A 244 7.06 -13.40 11.58
C ALA A 244 6.77 -14.74 12.27
N LYS A 245 7.74 -15.67 12.26
CA LYS A 245 7.64 -16.95 12.99
C LYS A 245 7.58 -16.75 14.51
N GLN A 246 8.28 -15.75 15.03
CA GLN A 246 8.21 -15.39 16.45
C GLN A 246 6.84 -14.84 16.82
N ILE A 247 6.26 -13.99 15.97
CA ILE A 247 4.88 -13.49 16.15
C ILE A 247 3.89 -14.65 16.17
N GLU A 248 3.97 -15.58 15.21
CA GLU A 248 3.10 -16.76 15.15
C GLU A 248 3.14 -17.57 16.45
N ALA A 249 4.34 -17.96 16.89
CA ALA A 249 4.51 -18.69 18.14
C ALA A 249 4.02 -17.91 19.37
N LYS A 250 4.12 -16.58 19.34
CA LYS A 250 3.65 -15.72 20.44
C LYS A 250 2.14 -15.56 20.44
N VAL A 251 1.51 -15.45 19.28
CA VAL A 251 0.05 -15.45 19.11
C VAL A 251 -0.52 -16.77 19.63
N ASP A 252 0.03 -17.90 19.20
CA ASP A 252 -0.35 -19.24 19.69
C ASP A 252 -0.24 -19.35 21.21
N GLN A 253 0.86 -18.83 21.77
CA GLN A 253 1.06 -18.80 23.21
C GLN A 253 -0.05 -17.99 23.91
N VAL A 254 -0.34 -16.78 23.44
CA VAL A 254 -1.35 -15.91 24.05
C VAL A 254 -2.73 -16.54 23.99
N VAL A 255 -3.11 -17.12 22.84
CA VAL A 255 -4.38 -17.83 22.68
C VAL A 255 -4.46 -19.05 23.60
N ALA A 256 -3.38 -19.82 23.73
CA ALA A 256 -3.33 -20.97 24.63
C ALA A 256 -3.40 -20.60 26.12
N GLU A 257 -2.98 -19.38 26.49
CA GLU A 257 -3.05 -18.84 27.86
C GLU A 257 -4.44 -18.24 28.21
N MET A 258 -5.33 -18.08 27.22
CA MET A 258 -6.69 -17.61 27.45
C MET A 258 -7.48 -18.59 28.34
N PRO A 259 -8.37 -18.09 29.24
CA PRO A 259 -9.30 -18.95 29.95
C PRO A 259 -10.14 -19.80 29.00
N VAL A 260 -10.39 -21.06 29.36
CA VAL A 260 -11.19 -21.98 28.54
C VAL A 260 -12.67 -21.61 28.62
N GLY A 261 -13.35 -21.58 27.47
CA GLY A 261 -14.80 -21.43 27.39
C GLY A 261 -15.30 -19.98 27.37
N LEU A 262 -14.44 -19.02 27.01
CA LEU A 262 -14.86 -17.65 26.71
C LEU A 262 -15.82 -17.64 25.53
N ASN A 263 -16.87 -16.83 25.62
CA ASN A 263 -17.66 -16.47 24.44
C ASN A 263 -16.95 -15.39 23.60
N ASP A 264 -17.47 -15.07 22.42
CA ASP A 264 -16.84 -14.10 21.52
C ASP A 264 -16.62 -12.73 22.19
N PHE A 265 -17.61 -12.21 22.94
CA PHE A 265 -17.45 -10.95 23.67
C PHE A 265 -16.32 -11.02 24.71
N GLU A 266 -16.27 -12.08 25.50
CA GLU A 266 -15.23 -12.27 26.51
C GLU A 266 -13.84 -12.47 25.88
N THR A 267 -13.78 -13.12 24.72
CA THR A 267 -12.57 -13.30 23.91
C THR A 267 -12.04 -11.96 23.41
N VAL A 268 -12.91 -11.14 22.82
CA VAL A 268 -12.55 -9.80 22.33
C VAL A 268 -12.11 -8.89 23.47
N LYS A 269 -12.79 -8.97 24.62
CA LYS A 269 -12.39 -8.24 25.82
C LYS A 269 -11.01 -8.68 26.30
N TYR A 270 -10.75 -9.99 26.38
CA TYR A 270 -9.44 -10.51 26.79
C TYR A 270 -8.34 -9.98 25.87
N ILE A 271 -8.55 -9.99 24.55
CA ILE A 271 -7.57 -9.50 23.57
C ILE A 271 -7.33 -8.00 23.72
N ASN A 272 -8.38 -7.20 23.85
CA ASN A 272 -8.25 -5.76 24.13
C ASN A 272 -7.40 -5.51 25.38
N ASP A 273 -7.76 -6.17 26.48
CA ASP A 273 -7.06 -6.01 27.76
C ASP A 273 -5.60 -6.48 27.64
N TYR A 274 -5.34 -7.60 26.96
CA TYR A 274 -4.00 -8.12 26.74
C TYR A 274 -3.13 -7.10 25.98
N VAL A 275 -3.61 -6.58 24.85
CA VAL A 275 -2.83 -5.64 24.02
C VAL A 275 -2.57 -4.36 24.81
N VAL A 276 -3.58 -3.77 25.44
CA VAL A 276 -3.45 -2.52 26.22
C VAL A 276 -2.52 -2.70 27.41
N LEU A 277 -2.65 -3.78 28.18
CA LEU A 277 -1.83 -4.00 29.38
C LEU A 277 -0.35 -4.31 29.09
N ASN A 278 -0.03 -4.78 27.88
CA ASN A 278 1.32 -5.18 27.51
C ASN A 278 2.00 -4.19 26.56
N THR A 279 1.39 -3.04 26.28
CA THR A 279 1.90 -2.10 25.29
C THR A 279 1.86 -0.66 25.81
N ALA A 280 2.81 0.16 25.36
CA ALA A 280 2.77 1.61 25.52
C ALA A 280 2.89 2.30 24.16
N TYR A 281 2.05 3.31 23.91
CA TYR A 281 2.15 4.08 22.67
C TYR A 281 3.51 4.78 22.55
N ASN A 282 4.32 4.41 21.56
CA ASN A 282 5.65 4.94 21.32
C ASN A 282 6.04 4.90 19.83
N LEU A 283 6.39 6.06 19.26
CA LEU A 283 6.93 6.19 17.91
C LEU A 283 8.42 5.80 17.83
N ASP A 284 9.16 5.95 18.92
CA ASP A 284 10.60 5.71 19.02
C ASP A 284 10.86 4.33 19.66
N SER A 285 10.25 3.28 19.12
CA SER A 285 10.40 1.92 19.63
C SER A 285 11.72 1.26 19.20
N GLN A 286 12.11 0.18 19.90
CA GLN A 286 13.32 -0.60 19.61
C GLN A 286 13.25 -1.35 18.27
N ALA A 287 12.07 -1.90 17.97
CA ALA A 287 11.73 -2.48 16.67
C ALA A 287 10.85 -1.50 15.89
N SER A 288 10.47 -1.85 14.65
CA SER A 288 9.53 -1.00 13.92
C SER A 288 8.20 -0.89 14.70
N PRO A 289 7.79 0.32 15.14
CA PRO A 289 6.61 0.51 16.00
C PRO A 289 5.29 0.17 15.29
N TYR A 290 5.35 -0.07 13.98
CA TYR A 290 4.20 -0.39 13.16
C TYR A 290 3.95 -1.91 13.02
N THR A 291 4.75 -2.74 13.68
CA THR A 291 4.71 -4.21 13.53
C THR A 291 4.15 -4.89 14.78
N PRO A 292 3.48 -6.05 14.65
CA PRO A 292 3.12 -6.85 15.82
C PRO A 292 4.32 -7.33 16.64
N TYR A 293 5.49 -7.45 16.01
CA TYR A 293 6.72 -7.81 16.72
C TYR A 293 7.03 -6.79 17.83
N SER A 294 6.95 -5.49 17.52
CA SER A 294 7.18 -4.42 18.49
C SER A 294 6.18 -4.48 19.65
N ILE A 295 4.91 -4.74 19.36
CA ILE A 295 3.85 -4.87 20.37
C ILE A 295 4.10 -6.08 21.28
N LEU A 296 4.29 -7.27 20.69
CA LEU A 296 4.34 -8.54 21.41
C LEU A 296 5.66 -8.81 22.15
N PHE A 297 6.77 -8.19 21.72
CA PHE A 297 8.11 -8.44 22.27
C PHE A 297 8.75 -7.22 22.92
N ASN A 298 8.46 -6.00 22.44
CA ASN A 298 9.02 -4.78 23.01
C ASN A 298 8.02 -4.03 23.91
N GLY A 299 6.73 -4.35 23.82
CA GLY A 299 5.68 -3.69 24.59
C GLY A 299 5.50 -2.22 24.21
N GLU A 300 5.79 -1.87 22.96
CA GLU A 300 5.77 -0.50 22.47
C GLU A 300 5.35 -0.48 21.00
N GLY A 301 4.58 0.53 20.59
CA GLY A 301 4.26 0.72 19.18
C GLY A 301 3.26 1.84 18.91
N VAL A 302 2.74 1.88 17.69
CA VAL A 302 1.72 2.85 17.26
C VAL A 302 0.50 2.14 16.68
N CYS A 303 -0.53 2.92 16.31
CA CYS A 303 -1.83 2.40 15.91
C CYS A 303 -1.81 1.24 14.92
N GLU A 304 -0.91 1.27 13.92
CA GLU A 304 -0.75 0.16 12.98
C GLU A 304 -0.29 -1.14 13.64
N GLY A 305 0.68 -1.09 14.56
CA GLY A 305 1.13 -2.25 15.32
C GLY A 305 0.02 -2.80 16.23
N TYR A 306 -0.69 -1.91 16.95
CA TYR A 306 -1.83 -2.29 17.79
C TYR A 306 -2.93 -3.00 16.97
N ALA A 307 -3.33 -2.42 15.85
CA ALA A 307 -4.40 -2.94 15.01
C ALA A 307 -4.02 -4.27 14.34
N LEU A 308 -2.78 -4.43 13.87
CA LEU A 308 -2.29 -5.71 13.32
C LEU A 308 -2.18 -6.79 14.39
N THR A 309 -1.71 -6.45 15.60
CA THR A 309 -1.60 -7.42 16.70
C THR A 309 -2.97 -7.89 17.15
N THR A 310 -3.90 -6.95 17.32
CA THR A 310 -5.30 -7.23 17.67
C THR A 310 -5.96 -8.10 16.62
N PHE A 311 -5.74 -7.79 15.33
CA PHE A 311 -6.25 -8.59 14.21
C PHE A 311 -5.75 -10.05 14.26
N LEU A 312 -4.43 -10.26 14.40
CA LEU A 312 -3.85 -11.60 14.47
C LEU A 312 -4.40 -12.43 15.65
N LEU A 313 -4.52 -11.81 16.83
CA LEU A 313 -5.06 -12.49 18.02
C LEU A 313 -6.53 -12.86 17.82
N LEU A 314 -7.33 -12.01 17.17
CA LEU A 314 -8.75 -12.30 16.89
C LEU A 314 -8.90 -13.44 15.89
N GLU A 315 -8.17 -13.39 14.77
CA GLU A 315 -8.17 -14.44 13.75
C GLU A 315 -7.77 -15.80 14.34
N ALA A 316 -6.72 -15.83 15.18
CA ALA A 316 -6.26 -17.05 15.85
C ALA A 316 -7.30 -17.65 16.84
N THR A 317 -8.25 -16.85 17.33
CA THR A 317 -9.38 -17.33 18.14
C THR A 317 -10.62 -17.70 17.32
N GLY A 318 -10.61 -17.44 16.01
CA GLY A 318 -11.74 -17.65 15.11
C GLY A 318 -12.83 -16.58 15.18
N VAL A 319 -12.58 -15.46 15.88
CA VAL A 319 -13.50 -14.31 15.89
C VAL A 319 -13.30 -13.53 14.60
N GLU A 320 -14.35 -13.43 13.77
CA GLU A 320 -14.30 -12.68 12.50
C GLU A 320 -13.91 -11.21 12.74
N ALA A 321 -12.78 -10.80 12.16
CA ALA A 321 -12.26 -9.44 12.29
C ALA A 321 -11.90 -8.83 10.94
N LYS A 322 -11.73 -7.50 10.91
CA LYS A 322 -11.15 -6.76 9.77
C LYS A 322 -10.21 -5.69 10.29
N TYR A 323 -9.09 -5.50 9.59
CA TYR A 323 -8.25 -4.32 9.74
C TYR A 323 -8.87 -3.13 8.99
N ILE A 324 -8.84 -1.95 9.60
CA ILE A 324 -9.27 -0.69 8.97
C ILE A 324 -8.14 0.33 9.05
N SER A 325 -7.97 1.08 7.97
CA SER A 325 -7.24 2.34 7.99
C SER A 325 -8.16 3.53 7.69
N GLY A 326 -7.91 4.64 8.35
CA GLY A 326 -8.65 5.88 8.17
C GLY A 326 -7.86 7.10 8.65
N GLU A 327 -8.58 8.14 9.04
CA GLU A 327 -8.03 9.40 9.53
C GLU A 327 -8.67 9.79 10.86
N VAL A 328 -7.88 10.45 11.69
CA VAL A 328 -8.30 11.15 12.91
C VAL A 328 -7.72 12.56 12.84
N GLN A 329 -8.07 13.44 13.80
CA GLN A 329 -7.60 14.82 13.77
C GLN A 329 -6.06 14.97 13.68
N THR A 330 -5.32 14.03 14.25
CA THR A 330 -3.85 14.04 14.32
C THR A 330 -3.16 13.41 13.09
N GLY A 331 -3.86 12.69 12.22
CA GLY A 331 -3.29 12.08 11.03
C GLY A 331 -3.95 10.77 10.62
N LEU A 332 -3.20 9.94 9.90
CA LEU A 332 -3.63 8.59 9.55
C LEU A 332 -3.72 7.74 10.82
N HIS A 333 -4.71 6.85 10.86
CA HIS A 333 -4.96 5.96 11.98
C HIS A 333 -5.40 4.57 11.51
N ALA A 334 -5.27 3.58 12.38
CA ALA A 334 -5.65 2.21 12.10
C ALA A 334 -6.26 1.55 13.35
N TRP A 335 -7.29 0.73 13.11
CA TRP A 335 -8.05 0.02 14.15
C TRP A 335 -8.72 -1.21 13.53
N ASN A 336 -9.63 -1.86 14.27
CA ASN A 336 -10.29 -3.08 13.83
C ASN A 336 -11.83 -2.96 13.78
N LEU A 337 -12.44 -3.78 12.93
CA LEU A 337 -13.83 -4.20 13.07
C LEU A 337 -13.87 -5.64 13.58
N VAL A 338 -14.84 -5.93 14.43
CA VAL A 338 -15.05 -7.26 15.02
C VAL A 338 -16.52 -7.62 14.93
N LYS A 339 -16.81 -8.87 14.61
CA LYS A 339 -18.18 -9.36 14.48
C LYS A 339 -18.60 -10.13 15.72
N LEU A 340 -19.69 -9.70 16.35
CA LEU A 340 -20.30 -10.33 17.53
C LEU A 340 -21.80 -10.51 17.28
N ASP A 341 -22.33 -11.69 17.60
CA ASP A 341 -23.77 -12.00 17.47
C ASP A 341 -24.36 -11.64 16.08
N GLY A 342 -23.54 -11.75 15.03
CA GLY A 342 -23.91 -11.45 13.64
C GLY A 342 -23.89 -9.97 13.25
N ALA A 343 -23.47 -9.07 14.15
CA ALA A 343 -23.31 -7.64 13.88
C ALA A 343 -21.84 -7.21 13.99
N TRP A 344 -21.46 -6.18 13.24
CA TRP A 344 -20.11 -5.61 13.26
C TRP A 344 -20.01 -4.45 14.24
N TYR A 345 -18.83 -4.31 14.86
CA TYR A 345 -18.50 -3.26 15.83
C TYR A 345 -17.05 -2.84 15.66
N HIS A 346 -16.75 -1.57 15.91
CA HIS A 346 -15.39 -1.07 15.95
C HIS A 346 -14.70 -1.41 17.26
N LEU A 347 -13.41 -1.72 17.16
CA LEU A 347 -12.50 -1.94 18.26
C LEU A 347 -11.20 -1.18 17.97
N ASP A 348 -10.90 -0.16 18.77
CA ASP A 348 -9.63 0.56 18.71
C ASP A 348 -8.84 0.34 20.00
N THR A 349 -7.95 -0.65 19.97
CA THR A 349 -7.06 -0.96 21.09
C THR A 349 -6.03 0.14 21.35
N THR A 350 -5.74 0.99 20.36
CA THR A 350 -4.82 2.12 20.54
C THR A 350 -5.46 3.22 21.38
N TRP A 351 -6.72 3.55 21.13
CA TRP A 351 -7.43 4.59 21.88
C TRP A 351 -8.11 4.05 23.15
N ASN A 352 -8.12 2.74 23.33
CA ASN A 352 -8.37 2.09 24.62
C ASN A 352 -7.11 2.04 25.52
N ASP A 353 -5.92 2.34 25.00
CA ASP A 353 -4.69 2.50 25.79
C ASP A 353 -4.62 3.91 26.41
N PRO A 354 -4.67 4.07 27.75
CA PRO A 354 -4.62 5.37 28.39
C PRO A 354 -3.32 6.13 28.07
N VAL A 355 -3.42 7.36 27.55
CA VAL A 355 -2.25 8.24 27.32
C VAL A 355 -2.21 9.38 28.34
N PRO A 356 -1.09 9.61 29.08
CA PRO A 356 0.13 8.79 29.11
C PRO A 356 -0.12 7.40 29.70
N ASN A 357 0.67 6.40 29.28
CA ASN A 357 0.52 5.00 29.71
C ASN A 357 0.35 4.89 31.22
N ARG A 358 -0.63 4.09 31.65
CA ARG A 358 -0.94 3.80 33.05
C ARG A 358 -0.92 2.30 33.24
N GLU A 359 0.19 1.82 33.80
CA GLU A 359 0.40 0.39 34.08
C GLU A 359 -0.78 -0.20 34.86
N GLY A 360 -1.39 -1.26 34.31
CA GLY A 360 -2.53 -1.95 34.92
C GLY A 360 -3.90 -1.33 34.66
N GLU A 361 -4.00 -0.22 33.92
CA GLU A 361 -5.27 0.37 33.51
C GLU A 361 -5.61 0.02 32.06
N VAL A 362 -6.90 -0.23 31.79
CA VAL A 362 -7.44 -0.49 30.45
C VAL A 362 -8.63 0.43 30.21
N GLY A 363 -8.61 1.14 29.08
CA GLY A 363 -9.73 1.93 28.59
C GLY A 363 -10.72 1.10 27.77
N TYR A 364 -11.93 1.62 27.62
CA TYR A 364 -13.01 0.97 26.85
C TYR A 364 -13.83 1.98 26.04
N ASP A 365 -13.30 3.20 25.84
CA ASP A 365 -14.02 4.27 25.14
C ASP A 365 -14.33 3.90 23.68
N TYR A 366 -13.50 3.05 23.07
CA TYR A 366 -13.65 2.53 21.70
C TYR A 366 -13.72 1.01 21.67
N PHE A 367 -14.28 0.42 22.72
CA PHE A 367 -14.52 -1.03 22.80
C PHE A 367 -15.92 -1.38 22.31
N LEU A 368 -15.99 -2.03 21.14
CA LEU A 368 -17.23 -2.54 20.52
C LEU A 368 -18.28 -1.45 20.26
N VAL A 369 -17.83 -0.36 19.62
CA VAL A 369 -18.66 0.81 19.32
C VAL A 369 -19.22 0.79 17.89
N SER A 370 -20.32 1.49 17.67
CA SER A 370 -20.96 1.64 16.36
C SER A 370 -20.27 2.69 15.47
N ASP A 371 -20.59 2.68 14.18
CA ASP A 371 -20.24 3.71 13.20
C ASP A 371 -20.64 5.12 13.70
N GLU A 372 -21.77 5.24 14.40
CA GLU A 372 -22.25 6.53 14.95
C GLU A 372 -21.35 7.05 16.07
N THR A 373 -20.86 6.17 16.95
CA THR A 373 -19.95 6.54 18.03
C THR A 373 -18.55 6.79 17.50
N LEU A 374 -18.00 5.87 16.71
CA LEU A 374 -16.64 6.01 16.17
C LEU A 374 -16.53 7.22 15.21
N GLY A 375 -17.56 7.46 14.40
CA GLY A 375 -17.60 8.55 13.42
C GLY A 375 -17.63 9.97 14.02
N GLN A 376 -17.62 10.11 15.34
CA GLN A 376 -17.53 11.41 16.01
C GLN A 376 -16.13 12.04 15.86
N ASP A 377 -15.09 11.21 15.77
CA ASP A 377 -13.70 11.67 15.63
C ASP A 377 -12.80 10.80 14.75
N HIS A 378 -13.31 9.70 14.20
CA HIS A 378 -12.67 8.92 13.15
C HIS A 378 -13.38 9.11 11.80
N GLU A 379 -12.60 9.10 10.72
CA GLU A 379 -13.08 9.11 9.34
C GLU A 379 -12.50 7.91 8.56
N TRP A 380 -13.34 7.17 7.84
CA TRP A 380 -12.91 6.06 6.98
C TRP A 380 -13.82 5.93 5.74
N GLU A 381 -13.35 5.18 4.74
CA GLU A 381 -14.12 4.88 3.52
C GLU A 381 -15.18 3.81 3.82
N THR A 382 -16.31 4.21 4.38
CA THR A 382 -17.42 3.34 4.81
C THR A 382 -17.87 2.32 3.76
N ASN A 383 -17.79 2.65 2.46
CA ASN A 383 -18.19 1.73 1.38
C ASN A 383 -17.28 0.49 1.24
N ASN A 384 -16.09 0.51 1.83
CA ASN A 384 -15.13 -0.59 1.77
C ASN A 384 -15.34 -1.62 2.88
N TYR A 385 -16.18 -1.32 3.88
CA TYR A 385 -16.32 -2.12 5.09
C TYR A 385 -17.79 -2.42 5.41
N PRO A 386 -18.08 -3.50 6.18
CA PRO A 386 -19.42 -3.78 6.67
C PRO A 386 -19.95 -2.64 7.56
N ILE A 387 -21.24 -2.36 7.46
CA ILE A 387 -21.94 -1.42 8.35
C ILE A 387 -22.07 -2.05 9.74
N THR A 388 -21.81 -1.28 10.79
CA THR A 388 -21.93 -1.77 12.17
C THR A 388 -23.39 -1.90 12.63
N ALA A 389 -23.57 -2.40 13.86
CA ALA A 389 -24.81 -2.17 14.59
C ALA A 389 -25.12 -0.67 14.73
N LYS A 390 -26.40 -0.35 14.98
CA LYS A 390 -26.88 1.02 15.18
C LYS A 390 -26.51 1.62 16.54
N THR A 391 -26.13 0.79 17.48
CA THR A 391 -25.76 1.19 18.84
C THR A 391 -24.54 0.39 19.23
N ASP A 392 -23.80 0.91 20.21
CA ASP A 392 -22.68 0.22 20.82
C ASP A 392 -23.15 -1.10 21.46
N PHE A 393 -22.23 -2.04 21.64
CA PHE A 393 -22.57 -3.37 22.15
C PHE A 393 -23.00 -3.36 23.63
N LEU A 394 -22.49 -2.40 24.42
CA LEU A 394 -22.66 -2.31 25.87
C LEU A 394 -23.64 -1.23 26.33
#